data_AF-A0A6L9ZJD8-F1
#
_entry.id   AF-A0A6L9ZJD8-F1
#
_cell.length_a   1.000
_cell.length_b   1.000
_cell.length_c   1.000
_cell.angle_alpha   90.00
_cell.angle_beta   90.00
_cell.angle_gamma   90.00
#
_symmetry.space_group_name_H-M   'P 1'
#
loop_
_entity.id
_entity.type
_entity.pdbx_description
1 polymer ?
#
loop_
_entity_poly.entity_id
_entity_poly.type
_entity_poly.pdbx_seq_one_letter_code
_entity_poly.pdbx_strand_id
1 'polypeptide(L)'
;MTIQIELKNHPVWQDLTEVIENLDAHSLVTEHLELCDYKICGYWDEEDKFYEEIILPRSLSAELVSNSIGVTNKKRWIKLKSLLKANNIAAQNLG
;
A
#
# COMPACT_ATOMS: atom_id res chain seq x y z
N MET A 1 28.21 25.20 7.19
CA MET A 1 29.01 23.97 7.20
C MET A 1 28.03 22.80 7.22
N THR A 2 28.13 21.89 6.26
CA THR A 2 27.22 20.74 6.13
C THR A 2 28.05 19.47 6.26
N ILE A 3 27.59 18.52 7.08
CA ILE A 3 28.19 17.18 7.21
C ILE A 3 27.25 16.20 6.52
N GLN A 4 27.81 15.34 5.68
CA GLN A 4 27.09 14.26 5.02
C GLN A 4 27.48 12.93 5.67
N ILE A 5 26.48 12.20 6.16
CA ILE A 5 26.67 10.86 6.76
C ILE A 5 26.01 9.86 5.82
N GLU A 6 26.79 8.92 5.28
CA GLU A 6 26.29 7.81 4.47
C GLU A 6 26.18 6.56 5.33
N LEU A 7 24.99 5.96 5.38
CA LEU A 7 24.71 4.79 6.21
C LEU A 7 24.73 3.47 5.43
N LYS A 8 25.43 3.36 4.29
CA LYS A 8 25.30 2.24 3.33
C LYS A 8 25.35 0.82 3.95
N ASN A 9 26.07 0.63 5.08
CA ASN A 9 26.19 -0.66 5.78
C ASN A 9 25.76 -0.58 7.26
N HIS A 10 24.93 0.40 7.64
CA HIS A 10 24.51 0.56 9.04
C HIS A 10 23.43 -0.48 9.42
N PRO A 11 23.48 -1.10 10.61
CA PRO A 11 22.52 -2.12 11.06
C PRO A 11 21.05 -1.69 11.02
N VAL A 12 20.79 -0.38 11.14
CA VAL A 12 19.44 0.20 10.99
C VAL A 12 18.73 -0.25 9.71
N TRP A 13 19.46 -0.54 8.62
CA TRP A 13 18.83 -1.04 7.39
C TRP A 13 18.39 -2.50 7.51
N GLN A 14 19.09 -3.32 8.29
CA GLN A 14 18.67 -4.70 8.57
C GLN A 14 17.39 -4.70 9.40
N ASP A 15 17.36 -3.92 10.49
CA ASP A 15 16.16 -3.78 11.34
C ASP A 15 14.95 -3.32 10.51
N LEU A 16 15.19 -2.40 9.57
CA LEU A 16 14.14 -1.83 8.73
C LEU A 16 13.62 -2.81 7.67
N THR A 17 14.53 -3.57 7.05
CA THR A 17 14.18 -4.65 6.12
C THR A 17 13.41 -5.73 6.85
N GLU A 18 13.84 -6.14 8.04
CA GLU A 18 13.17 -7.14 8.86
C GLU A 18 11.74 -6.71 9.24
N VAL A 19 11.54 -5.43 9.60
CA VAL A 19 10.20 -4.89 9.86
C VAL A 19 9.30 -4.98 8.63
N ILE A 20 9.83 -4.71 7.43
CA ILE A 20 9.07 -4.78 6.19
C ILE A 20 8.79 -6.24 5.78
N GLU A 21 9.77 -7.13 5.88
CA GLU A 21 9.64 -8.54 5.49
C GLU A 21 8.65 -9.31 6.37
N ASN A 22 8.55 -8.95 7.65
CA ASN A 22 7.60 -9.54 8.58
C ASN A 22 6.21 -8.88 8.53
N LEU A 23 6.02 -7.87 7.67
CA LEU A 23 4.76 -7.16 7.56
C LEU A 23 3.80 -7.94 6.66
N ASP A 24 2.70 -8.45 7.23
CA ASP A 24 1.61 -9.01 6.44
C ASP A 24 0.84 -7.88 5.73
N ALA A 25 1.38 -7.45 4.59
CA ALA A 25 0.84 -6.38 3.79
C ALA A 25 -0.57 -6.69 3.26
N HIS A 26 -0.91 -7.98 3.11
CA HIS A 26 -2.25 -8.38 2.72
C HIS A 26 -3.25 -8.04 3.82
N SER A 27 -2.98 -8.52 5.04
CA SER A 27 -3.86 -8.26 6.19
C SER A 27 -3.99 -6.77 6.49
N LEU A 28 -2.90 -6.00 6.42
CA LEU A 28 -2.93 -4.55 6.66
C LEU A 28 -3.77 -3.78 5.64
N VAL A 29 -3.67 -4.13 4.35
CA VAL A 29 -4.46 -3.47 3.31
C VAL A 29 -5.92 -3.88 3.41
N THR A 30 -6.22 -5.15 3.70
CA THR A 30 -7.58 -5.63 3.93
C THR A 30 -8.23 -4.92 5.11
N GLU A 31 -7.55 -4.85 6.25
CA GLU A 31 -8.05 -4.12 7.44
C GLU A 31 -8.31 -2.64 7.11
N HIS A 32 -7.40 -1.99 6.38
CA HIS A 32 -7.60 -0.60 5.96
C HIS A 32 -8.83 -0.43 5.06
N LEU A 33 -9.03 -1.33 4.09
CA LEU A 33 -10.20 -1.30 3.22
C LEU A 33 -11.50 -1.52 4.02
N GLU A 34 -11.50 -2.43 4.99
CA GLU A 34 -12.65 -2.68 5.87
C GLU A 34 -12.99 -1.46 6.74
N LEU A 35 -11.99 -0.82 7.36
CA LEU A 35 -12.18 0.38 8.18
C LEU A 35 -12.77 1.56 7.39
N CYS A 36 -12.50 1.62 6.08
CA CYS A 36 -13.03 2.63 5.18
C CYS A 36 -14.31 2.19 4.44
N ASP A 37 -14.91 1.03 4.79
CA ASP A 37 -16.04 0.41 4.06
C ASP A 37 -15.81 0.39 2.53
N TYR A 38 -14.56 0.08 2.14
CA TYR A 38 -14.11 -0.02 0.75
C TYR A 38 -14.27 1.28 -0.06
N LYS A 39 -14.44 2.43 0.60
CA LYS A 39 -14.52 3.74 -0.04
C LYS A 39 -13.14 4.33 -0.24
N ILE A 40 -12.89 4.83 -1.45
CA ILE A 40 -11.68 5.58 -1.80
C ILE A 40 -12.08 6.95 -2.31
N CYS A 41 -11.49 7.99 -1.73
CA CYS A 41 -11.72 9.36 -2.17
C CYS A 41 -10.64 9.83 -3.16
N GLY A 42 -11.03 10.63 -4.14
CA GLY A 42 -10.13 11.32 -5.07
C GLY A 42 -9.45 10.40 -6.07
N TYR A 43 -10.23 9.56 -6.76
CA TYR A 43 -9.75 8.62 -7.75
C TYR A 43 -9.73 9.22 -9.17
N TRP A 44 -8.69 8.90 -9.94
CA TRP A 44 -8.59 9.19 -11.37
C TRP A 44 -8.56 7.87 -12.14
N ASP A 45 -9.39 7.73 -13.16
CA ASP A 45 -9.36 6.56 -14.05
C ASP A 45 -8.38 6.75 -15.22
N GLU A 46 -8.29 5.74 -16.08
CA GLU A 46 -7.41 5.72 -17.25
C GLU A 46 -7.80 6.74 -18.34
N GLU A 47 -9.00 7.32 -18.24
CA GLU A 47 -9.54 8.31 -19.19
C GLU A 47 -9.43 9.75 -18.64
N ASP A 48 -8.57 9.98 -17.64
CA ASP A 48 -8.40 11.27 -16.94
C ASP A 48 -9.70 11.80 -16.31
N LYS A 49 -10.63 10.92 -15.93
CA LYS A 49 -11.85 11.32 -15.23
C LYS A 49 -11.69 11.22 -13.72
N PHE A 50 -12.04 12.31 -13.05
CA PHE A 50 -12.01 12.41 -11.59
C PHE A 50 -13.31 11.93 -10.96
N TYR A 51 -13.18 11.14 -9.90
CA TYR A 51 -14.25 10.70 -9.02
C TYR A 51 -13.92 11.13 -7.59
N GLU A 52 -14.84 11.88 -6.99
CA GLU A 52 -14.68 12.33 -5.60
C GLU A 52 -14.63 11.15 -4.64
N GLU A 53 -15.47 10.13 -4.87
CA GLU A 53 -15.52 8.88 -4.12
C GLU A 53 -15.82 7.71 -5.08
N ILE A 54 -15.14 6.58 -4.89
CA ILE A 54 -15.47 5.28 -5.49
C ILE A 54 -15.66 4.23 -4.39
N ILE A 55 -16.47 3.22 -4.67
CA ILE A 55 -16.65 2.06 -3.80
C ILE A 55 -16.02 0.87 -4.49
N LEU A 56 -15.06 0.24 -3.83
CA LEU A 56 -14.41 -0.96 -4.34
C LEU A 56 -15.23 -2.23 -4.05
N PRO A 57 -15.09 -3.29 -4.87
CA PRO A 57 -15.63 -4.60 -4.54
C PRO A 57 -15.07 -5.11 -3.21
N ARG A 58 -15.87 -5.86 -2.45
CA ARG A 58 -15.39 -6.46 -1.18
C ARG A 58 -14.48 -7.67 -1.37
N SER A 59 -14.60 -8.34 -2.51
CA SER A 59 -13.79 -9.49 -2.89
C SER A 59 -12.47 -9.05 -3.55
N LEU A 60 -11.63 -8.33 -2.81
CA LEU A 60 -10.30 -7.93 -3.25
C LEU A 60 -9.21 -8.75 -2.55
N SER A 61 -8.12 -8.98 -3.26
CA SER A 61 -6.85 -9.35 -2.66
C SER A 61 -5.83 -8.25 -2.89
N ALA A 62 -4.98 -8.00 -1.89
CA ALA A 62 -3.87 -7.08 -1.97
C ALA A 62 -2.55 -7.82 -2.10
N GLU A 63 -1.67 -7.32 -2.98
CA GLU A 63 -0.29 -7.78 -3.13
C GLU A 63 0.66 -6.58 -3.00
N LEU A 64 1.66 -6.67 -2.12
CA LEU A 64 2.67 -5.62 -1.97
C LEU A 64 3.60 -5.62 -3.19
N VAL A 65 3.63 -4.51 -3.92
CA VAL A 65 4.46 -4.33 -5.12
C VAL A 65 5.78 -3.64 -4.77
N SER A 66 5.74 -2.67 -3.85
CA SER A 66 6.94 -2.01 -3.37
C SER A 66 6.73 -1.37 -2.02
N ASN A 67 7.84 -1.06 -1.36
CA ASN A 67 7.86 -0.30 -0.12
C ASN A 67 8.97 0.75 -0.20
N SER A 68 8.84 1.79 0.63
CA SER A 68 9.87 2.80 0.77
C SER A 68 9.79 3.43 2.15
N ILE A 69 10.92 3.90 2.64
CA ILE A 69 11.03 4.51 3.96
C ILE A 69 11.77 5.83 3.78
N GLY A 70 11.29 6.84 4.48
CA GLY A 70 11.89 8.16 4.38
C GLY A 70 11.75 8.97 5.64
N VAL A 71 12.51 10.06 5.65
CA VAL A 71 12.51 11.05 6.71
C VAL A 71 12.33 12.42 6.07
N THR A 72 11.30 13.16 6.48
CA THR A 72 11.02 14.52 5.98
C THR A 72 10.70 15.42 7.16
N ASN A 73 11.45 16.52 7.34
CA ASN A 73 11.24 17.49 8.42
C ASN A 73 11.01 16.83 9.81
N LYS A 74 11.86 15.85 10.15
CA LYS A 74 11.79 15.02 11.39
C LYS A 74 10.67 13.98 11.46
N LYS A 75 9.77 13.89 10.47
CA LYS A 75 8.80 12.79 10.38
C LYS A 75 9.44 11.60 9.69
N ARG A 76 9.30 10.42 10.30
CA ARG A 76 9.63 9.13 9.69
C ARG A 76 8.36 8.56 9.07
N TRP A 77 8.45 8.02 7.87
CA TRP A 77 7.31 7.41 7.20
C TRP A 77 7.72 6.12 6.52
N ILE A 78 6.78 5.17 6.49
CA ILE A 78 6.83 3.97 5.67
C ILE A 78 5.70 4.12 4.65
N LYS A 79 6.02 3.90 3.38
CA LYS A 79 5.06 3.89 2.29
C LYS A 79 5.04 2.50 1.70
N LEU A 80 3.87 1.88 1.71
CA LEU A 80 3.59 0.59 1.10
C LEU A 80 2.78 0.84 -0.16
N LYS A 81 3.19 0.26 -1.29
CA LYS A 81 2.45 0.29 -2.54
C LYS A 81 1.95 -1.11 -2.84
N SER A 82 0.64 -1.26 -2.89
CA SER A 82 -0.01 -2.55 -3.15
C SER A 82 -0.85 -2.50 -4.41
N LEU A 83 -0.91 -3.63 -5.10
CA LEU A 83 -1.84 -3.88 -6.20
C LEU A 83 -3.10 -4.55 -5.63
N LEU A 84 -4.26 -4.00 -5.95
CA LEU A 84 -5.55 -4.59 -5.61
C LEU A 84 -6.06 -5.43 -6.78
N LYS A 85 -6.42 -6.69 -6.53
CA LYS A 85 -6.97 -7.61 -7.52
C LYS A 85 -8.37 -8.02 -7.13
N ALA A 86 -9.34 -7.81 -8.01
CA ALA A 86 -10.69 -8.30 -7.82
C ALA A 86 -10.75 -9.81 -8.06
N ASN A 87 -11.24 -10.56 -7.08
CA ASN A 87 -11.56 -11.96 -7.24
C ASN A 87 -12.89 -12.03 -8.02
N ASN A 88 -12.81 -12.38 -9.31
CA ASN A 88 -14.00 -12.62 -10.14
C ASN A 88 -14.72 -13.89 -9.70
N ILE A 89 -15.51 -13.80 -8.62
CA ILE A 89 -16.41 -14.90 -8.19
C ILE A 89 -17.67 -14.93 -9.09
N ALA A 90 -17.94 -13.87 -9.85
CA ALA A 90 -19.15 -13.75 -10.67
C ALA A 90 -19.16 -14.58 -11.98
N ALA A 91 -18.07 -15.28 -12.34
CA ALA A 91 -17.99 -16.01 -13.61
C ALA A 91 -18.16 -17.54 -13.51
N GLN A 92 -18.50 -18.09 -12.32
CA GLN A 92 -18.64 -19.55 -12.13
C GLN A 92 -20.08 -20.06 -11.98
N ASN A 93 -21.09 -19.21 -12.14
CA ASN A 93 -22.50 -19.64 -12.11
C ASN A 93 -23.24 -19.23 -13.39
N LEU A 94 -22.89 -19.86 -14.51
CA LEU A 94 -23.82 -20.08 -15.62
C LEU A 94 -23.68 -21.56 -16.02
N GLY A 95 -24.62 -22.36 -15.50
CA GLY A 95 -24.85 -23.73 -15.94
C GLY A 95 -25.58 -23.81 -17.27
#